data_AF-A0A150MPX9-F1
#
_entry.id   AF-A0A150MPX9-F1
#
_cell.length_a   1.000
_cell.length_b   1.000
_cell.length_c   1.000
_cell.angle_alpha   90.00
_cell.angle_beta   90.00
_cell.angle_gamma   90.00
#
_symmetry.space_group_name_H-M   'P 1'
#
loop_
_entity.id
_entity.type
_entity.pdbx_description
1 polymer ?
#
loop_
_entity_poly.entity_id
_entity_poly.type
_entity_poly.pdbx_seq_one_letter_code
_entity_poly.pdbx_strand_id
1 'polypeptide(L)'
;MLAACERGHDPTPAPHHVGKEAVQGNEQKEKVKKEQKPLSLEEKFLPPHFLVNEFTAKATSRSIHLTMRYTLSEQLYQLLEQYRDYYFVIQYPEELSRVTHVDRSNAVKGPLPANGQLSYTITISSSWIDDIPKDLINRINHGDLRYNLLILDKERSPVHIFNDVQWYPSFDPNKGSSVISEDDGART
;
A
#
# COMPACT_ATOMS: atom_id res chain seq x y z
N MET A 1 3.13 -9.87 -77.13
CA MET A 1 3.25 -8.53 -76.50
C MET A 1 4.67 -8.38 -75.98
N LEU A 2 5.12 -7.13 -75.83
CA LEU A 2 6.45 -6.69 -75.37
C LEU A 2 7.60 -6.98 -76.37
N ALA A 3 8.37 -5.94 -76.65
CA ALA A 3 9.41 -5.90 -77.67
C ALA A 3 10.66 -5.19 -77.13
N ALA A 4 11.82 -5.52 -77.74
CA ALA A 4 13.04 -4.72 -77.86
C ALA A 4 13.79 -4.29 -76.56
N CYS A 5 15.06 -4.66 -76.35
CA CYS A 5 16.30 -4.03 -76.90
C CYS A 5 16.56 -2.61 -76.35
N GLU A 6 17.78 -2.14 -76.06
CA GLU A 6 19.14 -2.70 -76.00
C GLU A 6 20.04 -1.66 -75.28
N ARG A 7 21.26 -2.06 -74.84
CA ARG A 7 22.45 -1.21 -74.55
C ARG A 7 22.33 -0.05 -73.52
N GLY A 8 23.28 -0.01 -72.59
CA GLY A 8 23.49 1.15 -71.71
C GLY A 8 24.55 2.12 -72.26
N HIS A 9 24.71 3.27 -71.58
CA HIS A 9 25.91 4.11 -71.45
C HIS A 9 25.62 5.24 -70.43
N ASP A 10 26.56 5.56 -69.54
CA ASP A 10 26.69 6.91 -68.93
C ASP A 10 27.07 7.93 -70.03
N PRO A 11 26.81 9.26 -69.92
CA PRO A 11 27.10 10.07 -68.72
C PRO A 11 26.17 11.29 -68.40
N THR A 12 26.57 12.05 -67.36
CA THR A 12 26.31 13.47 -66.96
C THR A 12 25.93 14.47 -68.09
N PRO A 13 25.26 15.66 -67.88
CA PRO A 13 25.39 16.55 -66.68
C PRO A 13 24.25 17.55 -66.25
N ALA A 14 24.31 17.96 -64.96
CA ALA A 14 24.10 19.35 -64.41
C ALA A 14 22.68 20.04 -64.49
N PRO A 15 22.46 21.33 -64.08
CA PRO A 15 21.52 21.66 -62.98
C PRO A 15 20.47 22.78 -63.29
N HIS A 16 19.63 23.18 -62.31
CA HIS A 16 19.25 24.58 -61.94
C HIS A 16 18.01 24.66 -60.98
N HIS A 17 17.71 25.86 -60.46
CA HIS A 17 16.96 26.12 -59.19
C HIS A 17 15.50 26.63 -59.34
N VAL A 18 14.83 26.78 -58.16
CA VAL A 18 13.62 27.57 -57.79
C VAL A 18 12.27 26.80 -57.84
N GLY A 19 11.41 26.77 -56.81
CA GLY A 19 11.53 27.20 -55.40
C GLY A 19 10.18 27.28 -54.62
N LYS A 20 10.26 27.40 -53.27
CA LYS A 20 9.24 27.79 -52.24
C LYS A 20 8.35 26.74 -51.51
N GLU A 21 8.10 27.08 -50.23
CA GLU A 21 7.10 26.60 -49.23
C GLU A 21 7.29 25.20 -48.60
N ALA A 22 7.18 24.96 -47.26
CA ALA A 22 7.01 25.87 -46.09
C ALA A 22 7.41 25.19 -44.73
N VAL A 23 7.78 26.00 -43.71
CA VAL A 23 7.43 25.96 -42.24
C VAL A 23 7.22 24.56 -41.59
N GLN A 24 7.83 24.09 -40.47
CA GLN A 24 8.57 24.64 -39.28
C GLN A 24 9.46 23.49 -38.67
N GLY A 25 10.19 23.56 -37.54
CA GLY A 25 10.55 24.66 -36.61
C GLY A 25 10.91 24.23 -35.16
N ASN A 26 11.90 24.93 -34.56
CA ASN A 26 12.27 25.05 -33.13
C ASN A 26 12.94 23.90 -32.31
N GLU A 27 13.89 24.34 -31.48
CA GLU A 27 14.53 23.60 -30.39
C GLU A 27 13.50 23.12 -29.34
N GLN A 28 13.56 21.86 -28.93
CA GLN A 28 13.03 21.46 -27.61
C GLN A 28 14.00 20.57 -26.85
N LYS A 29 14.57 21.19 -25.82
CA LYS A 29 15.06 20.55 -24.59
C LYS A 29 14.39 19.20 -24.34
N GLU A 30 15.23 18.18 -24.21
CA GLU A 30 14.85 16.89 -23.65
C GLU A 30 14.49 17.08 -22.18
N LYS A 31 13.28 17.58 -21.93
CA LYS A 31 12.62 17.46 -20.63
C LYS A 31 12.45 15.97 -20.41
N VAL A 32 13.37 15.40 -19.65
CA VAL A 32 13.11 14.20 -18.88
C VAL A 32 11.91 14.51 -17.99
N LYS A 33 10.72 14.27 -18.54
CA LYS A 33 9.57 13.90 -17.72
C LYS A 33 10.06 12.67 -16.98
N LYS A 34 10.44 12.86 -15.72
CA LYS A 34 10.18 11.83 -14.73
C LYS A 34 8.67 11.60 -14.83
N GLU A 35 8.28 10.58 -15.59
CA GLU A 35 7.02 9.92 -15.33
C GLU A 35 7.10 9.54 -13.87
N GLN A 36 6.42 10.32 -13.04
CA GLN A 36 6.15 9.92 -11.68
C GLN A 36 5.29 8.68 -11.85
N LYS A 37 5.94 7.51 -11.78
CA LYS A 37 5.27 6.23 -11.60
C LYS A 37 4.20 6.49 -10.55
N PRO A 38 2.90 6.24 -10.84
CA PRO A 38 1.89 6.41 -9.82
C PRO A 38 2.31 5.53 -8.65
N LEU A 39 2.62 6.17 -7.51
CA LEU A 39 3.04 5.49 -6.29
C LEU A 39 2.08 4.33 -6.05
N SER A 40 2.61 3.14 -5.78
CA SER A 40 1.79 1.96 -5.55
C SER A 40 0.86 2.20 -4.35
N LEU A 41 -0.24 1.46 -4.30
CA LEU A 41 -1.16 1.55 -3.16
C LEU A 41 -0.43 1.22 -1.84
N GLU A 42 0.57 0.35 -1.90
CA GLU A 42 1.49 -0.01 -0.80
C GLU A 42 2.32 1.20 -0.32
N GLU A 43 3.03 1.89 -1.22
CA GLU A 43 3.87 3.06 -0.88
C GLU A 43 3.07 4.20 -0.21
N LYS A 44 1.76 4.25 -0.45
CA LYS A 44 0.87 5.26 0.11
C LYS A 44 0.18 4.85 1.41
N PHE A 45 0.21 3.57 1.80
CA PHE A 45 -0.16 3.13 3.15
C PHE A 45 1.05 3.17 4.09
N LEU A 46 1.83 4.24 4.04
CA LEU A 46 2.99 4.51 4.91
C LEU A 46 2.89 5.91 5.51
N PRO A 47 3.60 6.23 6.62
CA PRO A 47 3.76 7.61 7.05
C PRO A 47 4.33 8.50 5.93
N PRO A 48 3.86 9.75 5.75
CA PRO A 48 2.84 10.47 6.53
C PRO A 48 1.40 10.27 5.98
N HIS A 49 1.21 9.34 5.04
CA HIS A 49 0.00 9.25 4.23
C HIS A 49 -1.15 8.47 4.88
N PHE A 50 -0.82 7.44 5.65
CA PHE A 50 -1.73 6.71 6.53
C PHE A 50 -1.12 6.71 7.93
N LEU A 51 -1.89 7.06 8.95
CA LEU A 51 -1.45 7.07 10.35
C LEU A 51 -2.49 6.39 11.24
N VAL A 52 -2.11 5.33 11.96
CA VAL A 52 -2.93 4.80 13.06
C VAL A 52 -2.68 5.66 14.29
N ASN A 53 -3.75 6.27 14.80
CA ASN A 53 -3.70 7.21 15.93
C ASN A 53 -3.98 6.50 17.27
N GLU A 54 -4.86 5.50 17.24
CA GLU A 54 -5.26 4.70 18.40
C GLU A 54 -5.67 3.31 17.90
N PHE A 55 -5.25 2.26 18.60
CA PHE A 55 -5.75 0.91 18.42
C PHE A 55 -5.99 0.29 19.80
N THR A 56 -7.20 -0.23 20.01
CA THR A 56 -7.61 -0.82 21.30
C THR A 56 -8.26 -2.17 21.06
N ALA A 57 -7.92 -3.14 21.91
CA ALA A 57 -8.53 -4.47 21.93
C ALA A 57 -9.35 -4.65 23.21
N LYS A 58 -10.56 -5.19 23.09
CA LYS A 58 -11.41 -5.57 24.22
C LYS A 58 -11.98 -6.96 24.00
N ALA A 59 -11.68 -7.88 24.90
CA ALA A 59 -12.14 -9.25 24.85
C ALA A 59 -13.11 -9.61 25.98
N THR A 60 -14.04 -10.51 25.65
CA THR A 60 -14.77 -11.35 26.59
C THR A 60 -14.25 -12.78 26.47
N SER A 61 -14.88 -13.77 27.11
CA SER A 61 -14.49 -15.17 26.93
C SER A 61 -14.80 -15.73 25.54
N ARG A 62 -15.72 -15.11 24.79
CA ARG A 62 -16.19 -15.60 23.46
C ARG A 62 -16.15 -14.57 22.33
N SER A 63 -15.64 -13.38 22.58
CA SER A 63 -15.54 -12.33 21.57
C SER A 63 -14.33 -11.42 21.77
N ILE A 64 -13.90 -10.79 20.67
CA ILE A 64 -13.00 -9.64 20.67
C ILE A 64 -13.59 -8.52 19.82
N HIS A 65 -13.46 -7.30 20.32
CA HIS A 65 -13.75 -6.06 19.62
C HIS A 65 -12.46 -5.25 19.53
N LEU A 66 -12.03 -4.97 18.30
CA LEU A 66 -10.84 -4.20 17.98
C LEU A 66 -11.30 -2.86 17.41
N THR A 67 -10.98 -1.75 18.07
CA THR A 67 -11.32 -0.41 17.59
C THR A 67 -10.05 0.32 17.18
N MET A 68 -10.01 0.75 15.91
CA MET A 68 -8.89 1.47 15.32
C MET A 68 -9.33 2.85 14.88
N ARG A 69 -8.63 3.89 15.35
CA ARG A 69 -8.72 5.25 14.81
C ARG A 69 -7.49 5.54 13.96
N TYR A 70 -7.72 6.13 12.79
CA TYR A 70 -6.64 6.47 11.87
C TYR A 70 -6.95 7.76 11.10
N THR A 71 -5.91 8.38 10.57
CA THR A 71 -5.98 9.56 9.71
C THR A 71 -5.33 9.27 8.36
N LEU A 72 -5.94 9.80 7.30
CA LEU A 72 -5.42 9.80 5.94
C LEU A 72 -4.87 11.19 5.61
N SER A 73 -3.77 11.27 4.87
CA SER A 73 -3.40 12.50 4.16
C SER A 73 -4.33 12.75 2.97
N GLU A 74 -4.45 14.00 2.55
CA GLU A 74 -5.20 14.38 1.33
C GLU A 74 -4.74 13.59 0.08
N GLN A 75 -3.45 13.27 -0.03
CA GLN A 75 -2.90 12.52 -1.17
C GLN A 75 -3.29 11.03 -1.20
N LEU A 76 -3.61 10.44 -0.05
CA LEU A 76 -4.16 9.09 0.05
C LEU A 76 -5.69 9.14 -0.07
N TYR A 77 -6.35 10.14 0.52
CA TYR A 77 -7.78 10.41 0.34
C TYR A 77 -8.13 10.50 -1.17
N GLN A 78 -7.45 11.36 -1.93
CA GLN A 78 -7.70 11.53 -3.38
C GLN A 78 -7.42 10.26 -4.20
N LEU A 79 -6.51 9.40 -3.75
CA LEU A 79 -6.25 8.12 -4.40
C LEU A 79 -7.38 7.12 -4.10
N LEU A 80 -7.83 7.03 -2.85
CA LEU A 80 -8.89 6.12 -2.43
C LEU A 80 -10.27 6.50 -3.01
N GLU A 81 -10.50 7.76 -3.40
CA GLU A 81 -11.66 8.12 -4.25
C GLU A 81 -11.64 7.41 -5.62
N GLN A 82 -10.45 7.08 -6.15
CA GLN A 82 -10.29 6.32 -7.40
C GLN A 82 -10.28 4.81 -7.14
N TYR A 83 -9.61 4.38 -6.06
CA TYR A 83 -9.54 2.98 -5.60
C TYR A 83 -10.77 2.61 -4.77
N ARG A 84 -11.88 2.37 -5.46
CA ARG A 84 -13.26 2.14 -4.94
C ARG A 84 -13.43 1.17 -3.75
N ASP A 85 -12.50 0.25 -3.55
CA ASP A 85 -12.56 -0.77 -2.51
C ASP A 85 -11.16 -1.06 -1.95
N TYR A 86 -11.06 -1.00 -0.62
CA TYR A 86 -9.91 -1.48 0.16
C TYR A 86 -10.45 -2.06 1.48
N TYR A 87 -9.70 -2.98 2.08
CA TYR A 87 -10.14 -3.70 3.28
C TYR A 87 -9.07 -3.75 4.35
N PHE A 88 -9.51 -3.79 5.61
CA PHE A 88 -8.68 -4.06 6.77
C PHE A 88 -8.95 -5.47 7.29
N VAL A 89 -7.89 -6.21 7.58
CA VAL A 89 -7.90 -7.49 8.30
C VAL A 89 -6.91 -7.37 9.45
N ILE A 90 -7.30 -7.81 10.64
CA ILE A 90 -6.36 -7.99 11.75
C ILE A 90 -5.94 -9.45 11.80
N GLN A 91 -4.64 -9.69 11.74
CA GLN A 91 -4.06 -10.98 12.11
C GLN A 91 -3.88 -11.02 13.62
N TYR A 92 -4.41 -12.09 14.23
CA TYR A 92 -4.44 -12.27 15.67
C TYR A 92 -3.08 -12.74 16.21
N PRO A 93 -2.74 -12.41 17.46
CA PRO A 93 -1.59 -12.95 18.17
C PRO A 93 -1.71 -14.47 18.29
N GLU A 94 -0.58 -15.18 18.18
CA GLU A 94 -0.55 -16.64 18.15
C GLU A 94 -1.24 -17.27 19.37
N GLU A 95 -1.13 -16.66 20.55
CA GLU A 95 -1.78 -17.15 21.77
C GLU A 95 -3.31 -17.13 21.69
N LEU A 96 -3.90 -16.20 20.94
CA LEU A 96 -5.34 -16.15 20.70
C LEU A 96 -5.74 -17.10 19.57
N SER A 97 -4.98 -17.12 18.47
CA SER A 97 -5.24 -18.00 17.33
C SER A 97 -5.20 -19.48 17.74
N ARG A 98 -4.25 -19.86 18.61
CA ARG A 98 -4.09 -21.24 19.10
C ARG A 98 -5.27 -21.77 19.90
N VAL A 99 -5.96 -20.91 20.67
CA VAL A 99 -7.11 -21.31 21.51
C VAL A 99 -8.47 -21.10 20.84
N THR A 100 -8.56 -20.22 19.84
CA THR A 100 -9.82 -19.94 19.11
C THR A 100 -9.92 -20.65 17.77
N HIS A 101 -8.79 -21.12 17.22
CA HIS A 101 -8.63 -21.56 15.83
C HIS A 101 -9.01 -20.48 14.79
N VAL A 102 -8.91 -19.20 15.17
CA VAL A 102 -9.15 -18.05 14.29
C VAL A 102 -7.86 -17.22 14.18
N ASP A 103 -7.16 -17.34 13.05
CA ASP A 103 -5.90 -16.63 12.81
C ASP A 103 -6.08 -15.15 12.43
N ARG A 104 -7.24 -14.82 11.84
CA ARG A 104 -7.51 -13.51 11.23
C ARG A 104 -8.96 -13.11 11.42
N SER A 105 -9.20 -11.80 11.54
CA SER A 105 -10.54 -11.23 11.51
C SER A 105 -11.18 -11.38 10.13
N ASN A 106 -12.50 -11.22 10.09
CA ASN A 106 -13.18 -10.90 8.83
C ASN A 106 -12.61 -9.59 8.23
N ALA A 107 -12.60 -9.51 6.90
CA ALA A 107 -12.21 -8.31 6.16
C ALA A 107 -13.30 -7.24 6.28
N VAL A 108 -12.96 -6.11 6.90
CA VAL A 108 -13.85 -4.94 7.00
C VAL A 108 -13.50 -3.95 5.91
N LYS A 109 -14.47 -3.57 5.08
CA LYS A 109 -14.25 -2.56 4.03
C LYS A 109 -13.88 -1.23 4.71
N GLY A 110 -12.78 -0.64 4.28
CA GLY A 110 -12.39 0.69 4.73
C GLY A 110 -13.41 1.73 4.23
N PRO A 111 -13.84 2.69 5.08
CA PRO A 111 -14.69 3.79 4.64
C PRO A 111 -14.00 4.54 3.49
N LEU A 112 -14.76 4.83 2.44
CA LEU A 112 -14.26 5.69 1.39
C LEU A 112 -14.22 7.14 1.87
N PRO A 113 -13.17 7.89 1.49
CA PRO A 113 -13.22 9.34 1.29
C PRO A 113 -14.60 9.88 0.90
N ALA A 114 -15.13 10.75 1.75
CA ALA A 114 -16.35 11.50 1.49
C ALA A 114 -16.30 12.83 2.27
N ASN A 115 -16.83 13.89 1.66
CA ASN A 115 -16.99 15.21 2.28
C ASN A 115 -15.70 15.82 2.86
N GLY A 116 -14.51 15.41 2.39
CA GLY A 116 -13.22 15.88 2.92
C GLY A 116 -12.87 15.36 4.32
N GLN A 117 -13.57 14.34 4.84
CA GLN A 117 -13.22 13.72 6.11
C GLN A 117 -11.90 12.96 5.99
N LEU A 118 -10.92 13.28 6.85
CA LEU A 118 -9.61 12.61 6.86
C LEU A 118 -9.40 11.64 8.04
N SER A 119 -10.19 11.75 9.10
CA SER A 119 -10.06 10.93 10.31
C SER A 119 -11.23 9.97 10.48
N TYR A 120 -10.93 8.72 10.76
CA TYR A 120 -11.88 7.61 10.75
C TYR A 120 -11.79 6.77 12.01
N THR A 121 -12.83 5.97 12.26
CA THR A 121 -12.85 4.95 13.29
C THR A 121 -13.55 3.73 12.73
N ILE A 122 -12.92 2.56 12.86
CA ILE A 122 -13.52 1.27 12.50
C ILE A 122 -13.53 0.36 13.72
N THR A 123 -14.53 -0.53 13.78
CA THR A 123 -14.57 -1.62 14.75
C THR A 123 -14.58 -2.94 13.99
N ILE A 124 -13.58 -3.77 14.25
CA ILE A 124 -13.45 -5.12 13.73
C ILE A 124 -13.80 -6.07 14.88
N SER A 125 -14.71 -7.01 14.66
CA SER A 125 -15.17 -7.94 15.69
C SER A 125 -15.01 -9.38 15.24
N SER A 126 -14.77 -10.28 16.18
CA SER A 126 -14.83 -11.72 15.96
C SER A 126 -15.30 -12.43 17.23
N SER A 127 -15.87 -13.61 17.03
CA SER A 127 -16.44 -14.45 18.09
C SER A 127 -16.14 -15.91 17.78
N TRP A 128 -16.06 -16.71 18.83
CA TRP A 128 -15.68 -18.13 18.75
C TRP A 128 -16.51 -18.95 19.75
N ILE A 129 -16.42 -20.28 19.66
CA ILE A 129 -17.34 -21.18 20.37
C ILE A 129 -16.93 -21.36 21.84
N ASP A 130 -15.65 -21.63 22.09
CA ASP A 130 -15.11 -22.05 23.39
C ASP A 130 -14.58 -20.88 24.23
N ASP A 131 -14.70 -20.95 25.55
CA ASP A 131 -14.24 -19.86 26.43
C ASP A 131 -12.70 -19.79 26.48
N ILE A 132 -12.13 -18.63 26.13
CA ILE A 132 -10.68 -18.41 26.28
C ILE A 132 -10.26 -18.20 27.75
N PRO A 133 -9.01 -18.53 28.13
CA PRO A 133 -8.53 -18.37 29.50
C PRO A 133 -8.61 -16.92 29.99
N LYS A 134 -8.97 -16.73 31.27
CA LYS A 134 -9.09 -15.39 31.88
C LYS A 134 -7.80 -14.58 31.79
N ASP A 135 -6.64 -15.21 31.92
CA ASP A 135 -5.35 -14.53 31.80
C ASP A 135 -5.11 -14.00 30.38
N LEU A 136 -5.61 -14.69 29.36
CA LEU A 136 -5.57 -14.21 27.98
C LEU A 136 -6.52 -13.02 27.78
N ILE A 137 -7.73 -13.07 28.34
CA ILE A 137 -8.68 -11.93 28.35
C ILE A 137 -8.03 -10.69 28.98
N ASN A 138 -7.35 -10.87 30.12
CA ASN A 138 -6.65 -9.79 30.82
C ASN A 138 -5.52 -9.20 29.96
N ARG A 139 -4.66 -10.05 29.36
CA ARG A 139 -3.59 -9.62 28.45
C ARG A 139 -4.11 -8.84 27.24
N ILE A 140 -5.22 -9.27 26.65
CA ILE A 140 -5.88 -8.53 25.56
C ILE A 140 -6.34 -7.15 26.05
N ASN A 141 -7.05 -7.11 27.18
CA ASN A 141 -7.64 -5.88 27.72
C ASN A 141 -6.62 -4.87 28.25
N HIS A 142 -5.42 -5.31 28.61
CA HIS A 142 -4.29 -4.43 28.97
C HIS A 142 -3.44 -3.98 27.77
N GLY A 143 -3.59 -4.61 26.60
CA GLY A 143 -2.80 -4.31 25.40
C GLY A 143 -1.46 -5.05 25.31
N ASP A 144 -1.30 -6.16 26.03
CA ASP A 144 -0.05 -6.94 26.12
C ASP A 144 0.21 -7.83 24.89
N LEU A 145 -0.80 -8.04 24.03
CA LEU A 145 -0.69 -8.92 22.86
C LEU A 145 -0.47 -8.14 21.57
N ARG A 146 0.29 -8.71 20.64
CA ARG A 146 0.72 -8.08 19.38
C ARG A 146 -0.24 -8.39 18.24
N TYR A 147 -0.85 -7.36 17.66
CA TYR A 147 -1.76 -7.46 16.51
C TYR A 147 -1.10 -6.89 15.26
N ASN A 148 -1.29 -7.56 14.11
CA ASN A 148 -0.82 -7.06 12.82
C ASN A 148 -2.01 -6.60 11.97
N LEU A 149 -1.91 -5.42 11.37
CA LEU A 149 -2.90 -4.87 10.45
C LEU A 149 -2.51 -5.17 9.00
N LEU A 150 -3.31 -5.98 8.33
CA LEU A 150 -3.21 -6.25 6.91
C LEU A 150 -4.16 -5.29 6.18
N ILE A 151 -3.64 -4.58 5.18
CA ILE A 151 -4.43 -3.77 4.25
C ILE A 151 -4.50 -4.51 2.92
N LEU A 152 -5.71 -4.71 2.42
CA LEU A 152 -6.00 -5.45 1.19
C LEU A 152 -6.62 -4.54 0.13
N ASP A 153 -6.37 -4.85 -1.15
CA ASP A 153 -7.06 -4.21 -2.27
C ASP A 153 -8.48 -4.76 -2.52
N LYS A 154 -9.12 -4.26 -3.59
CA LYS A 154 -10.43 -4.73 -4.08
C LYS A 154 -10.48 -6.25 -4.35
N GLU A 155 -9.35 -6.89 -4.67
CA GLU A 155 -9.24 -8.32 -5.00
C GLU A 155 -8.92 -9.17 -3.75
N ARG A 156 -8.79 -8.50 -2.58
CA ARG A 156 -8.37 -9.04 -1.29
C ARG A 156 -6.91 -9.52 -1.26
N SER A 157 -6.09 -9.05 -2.20
CA SER A 157 -4.65 -9.26 -2.18
C SER A 157 -4.01 -8.37 -1.12
N PRO A 158 -3.06 -8.86 -0.29
CA PRO A 158 -2.33 -8.03 0.65
C PRO A 158 -1.52 -6.95 -0.08
N VAL A 159 -1.76 -5.70 0.31
CA VAL A 159 -1.07 -4.50 -0.22
C VAL A 159 -0.06 -3.99 0.78
N HIS A 160 -0.38 -4.05 2.08
CA HIS A 160 0.55 -3.65 3.13
C HIS A 160 0.28 -4.43 4.43
N ILE A 161 1.31 -4.56 5.27
CA ILE A 161 1.23 -5.18 6.59
C ILE A 161 1.95 -4.30 7.61
N PHE A 162 1.20 -3.75 8.56
CA PHE A 162 1.78 -3.15 9.75
C PHE A 162 1.88 -4.21 10.84
N ASN A 163 3.09 -4.46 11.30
CA ASN A 163 3.30 -5.23 12.52
C ASN A 163 3.02 -4.34 13.74
N ASP A 164 2.51 -4.95 14.82
CA ASP A 164 2.36 -4.30 16.12
C ASP A 164 1.54 -3.00 16.12
N VAL A 165 0.39 -3.02 15.45
CA VAL A 165 -0.43 -1.83 15.13
C VAL A 165 -0.79 -0.99 16.38
N GLN A 166 -0.84 -1.60 17.56
CA GLN A 166 -1.03 -0.92 18.85
C GLN A 166 0.05 0.10 19.23
N TRP A 167 1.30 -0.08 18.77
CA TRP A 167 2.44 0.79 19.08
C TRP A 167 2.81 1.70 17.92
N TYR A 168 2.08 1.61 16.81
CA TYR A 168 2.21 2.50 15.67
C TYR A 168 2.19 4.01 16.04
N PRO A 169 1.31 4.51 16.94
CA PRO A 169 1.33 5.92 17.33
C PRO A 169 2.63 6.35 18.06
N SER A 170 3.39 5.39 18.59
CA SER A 170 4.68 5.61 19.26
C SER A 170 5.89 5.43 18.33
N PHE A 171 5.67 5.02 17.07
CA PHE A 171 6.73 4.83 16.09
C PHE A 171 7.16 6.18 15.49
N ASP A 172 8.36 6.64 15.83
CA ASP A 172 9.01 7.79 15.22
C ASP A 172 9.81 7.33 13.99
N PRO A 173 9.36 7.56 12.74
CA PRO A 173 10.06 7.09 11.55
C PRO A 173 11.46 7.74 11.36
N ASN A 174 11.78 8.80 12.10
CA ASN A 174 13.10 9.44 12.10
C ASN A 174 14.07 8.79 13.11
N LYS A 175 13.55 7.99 14.04
CA LYS A 175 14.34 7.16 14.97
C LYS A 175 14.21 5.71 14.54
N GLY A 176 14.92 5.39 13.46
CA GLY A 176 14.93 4.06 12.87
C GLY A 176 15.13 2.98 13.95
N SER A 177 14.27 1.96 13.93
CA SER A 177 14.34 0.85 14.88
C SER A 177 15.63 0.07 14.65
N SER A 178 16.65 0.36 15.46
CA SER A 178 17.86 -0.43 15.56
C SER A 178 17.52 -1.70 16.34
N VAL A 179 17.03 -2.71 15.61
CA VAL A 179 17.15 -4.08 16.08
C VAL A 179 18.64 -4.41 15.99
N ILE A 180 19.33 -4.26 17.12
CA ILE A 180 20.66 -4.81 17.28
C ILE A 180 20.46 -6.33 17.33
N SER A 181 20.73 -7.00 16.21
CA SER A 181 20.90 -8.45 16.23
C SER A 181 22.12 -8.72 17.10
N GLU A 182 21.90 -9.30 18.27
CA GLU A 182 22.97 -9.87 19.09
C GLU A 182 23.53 -11.08 18.33
N ASP A 183 24.56 -10.82 17.53
CA ASP A 183 25.42 -11.82 16.92
C ASP A 183 26.21 -12.49 18.05
N ASP A 184 25.68 -13.61 18.57
CA ASP A 184 26.36 -14.48 19.54
C ASP A 184 27.54 -15.19 18.84
N GLY A 185 28.56 -14.40 18.56
CA GLY A 185 29.76 -14.78 17.82
C GLY A 185 30.67 -15.67 18.65
N ALA A 186 30.34 -16.96 18.70
CA ALA A 186 31.15 -17.98 19.34
C ALA A 186 32.61 -17.99 18.85
N ARG A 187 33.56 -17.75 19.76
CA ARG A 187 35.03 -17.98 19.69
C ARG A 187 35.64 -17.54 21.03
N THR A 188 36.48 -18.29 21.74
CA THR A 188 37.08 -19.63 21.57
C THR A 188 37.37 -20.21 22.96
#